data_AF-A0AAI9BZK4-F1
#
_entry.id   AF-A0AAI9BZK4-F1
#
_cell.length_a   1.000
_cell.length_b   1.000
_cell.length_c   1.000
_cell.angle_alpha   90.00
_cell.angle_beta   90.00
_cell.angle_gamma   90.00
#
_symmetry.space_group_name_H-M   'P 1'
#
loop_
_entity.id
_entity.type
_entity.pdbx_description
1 polymer ?
#
loop_
_entity_poly.entity_id
_entity_poly.type
_entity_poly.pdbx_seq_one_letter_code
_entity_poly.pdbx_strand_id
1 'polypeptide(L)'
;MMRSPLFLAFALAVGAGTPLLAGEASAQTARAVRATAEMSMVLSGHIEITPEGEVSSLVLDQKSALTPSIASFVEGTIGGWRFEPTLRDGKAVAARAPMRVRLRGTQMADGGYQVSMTSVDFSEYDPKATDSVTRKQMAPPRYPEDAYRNGAQGEVLLMVKVARDGTVADVIAEQVNMAVVGPERAMAKMRDILAKASISSARSWTFNPPTTGESSTHDSWTVRIPVSFALGNDRNAGQERYGRWRAFIPGPRQAAPWRERRSIEQAGSDLLPEGGVYMVDGAKRGVRLLTPLEQG
;
A
#
# COMPACT_ATOMS: atom_id res chain seq x y z
N MET A 1 -9.56 -38.52 -66.21
CA MET A 1 -9.94 -37.15 -66.63
C MET A 1 -8.91 -36.20 -66.03
N MET A 2 -7.86 -35.84 -66.78
CA MET A 2 -7.65 -34.52 -67.44
C MET A 2 -7.68 -33.35 -66.44
N ARG A 3 -6.77 -32.37 -66.38
CA ARG A 3 -5.48 -32.01 -67.02
C ARG A 3 -5.00 -30.78 -66.19
N SER A 4 -3.69 -30.58 -66.08
CA SER A 4 -3.03 -29.36 -65.55
C SER A 4 -3.42 -28.11 -66.38
N PRO A 5 -3.16 -26.84 -65.96
CA PRO A 5 -1.77 -26.33 -65.91
C PRO A 5 -1.43 -25.26 -64.85
N LEU A 6 -0.11 -25.13 -64.64
CA LEU A 6 0.57 -23.97 -64.07
C LEU A 6 0.28 -22.67 -64.83
N PHE A 7 0.18 -21.57 -64.10
CA PHE A 7 0.67 -20.26 -64.54
C PHE A 7 1.45 -19.60 -63.41
N LEU A 8 2.73 -19.36 -63.68
CA LEU A 8 3.63 -18.52 -62.89
C LEU A 8 3.51 -17.09 -63.45
N ALA A 9 3.18 -16.11 -62.62
CA ALA A 9 3.37 -14.70 -62.96
C ALA A 9 3.90 -13.95 -61.73
N PHE A 10 5.13 -13.50 -61.84
CA PHE A 10 5.83 -12.62 -60.91
C PHE A 10 5.38 -11.18 -61.21
N ALA A 11 4.93 -10.43 -60.21
CA ALA A 11 4.82 -8.98 -60.30
C ALA A 11 5.30 -8.35 -58.98
N LEU A 12 6.48 -7.76 -59.07
CA LEU A 12 7.10 -6.89 -58.08
C LEU A 12 6.40 -5.52 -58.17
N ALA A 13 5.89 -4.97 -57.06
CA ALA A 13 5.52 -3.56 -56.99
C ALA A 13 5.86 -2.96 -55.62
N VAL A 14 6.71 -1.95 -55.72
CA VAL A 14 7.29 -1.04 -54.74
C VAL A 14 6.25 -0.30 -53.87
N GLY A 15 6.54 -0.24 -52.57
CA GLY A 15 6.45 0.98 -51.76
C GLY A 15 5.10 1.68 -51.60
N ALA A 16 4.41 1.37 -50.50
CA ALA A 16 3.72 2.39 -49.72
C ALA A 16 3.99 2.06 -48.25
N GLY A 17 4.91 2.80 -47.62
CA GLY A 17 5.09 2.75 -46.18
C GLY A 17 3.80 3.21 -45.52
N THR A 18 2.99 2.28 -45.06
CA THR A 18 1.92 2.58 -44.11
C THR A 18 2.59 3.13 -42.86
N PRO A 19 2.30 4.37 -42.43
CA PRO A 19 2.75 4.80 -41.12
C PRO A 19 2.10 3.86 -40.11
N LEU A 20 2.91 3.02 -39.46
CA LEU A 20 2.48 2.26 -38.29
C LEU A 20 1.88 3.27 -37.32
N LEU A 21 0.57 3.16 -37.11
CA LEU A 21 -0.22 3.96 -36.19
C LEU A 21 0.38 3.84 -34.79
N ALA A 22 1.26 4.76 -34.41
CA ALA A 22 1.78 4.87 -33.05
C ALA A 22 0.65 5.11 -32.01
N GLY A 23 -0.55 5.47 -32.47
CA GLY A 23 -1.75 5.67 -31.65
C GLY A 23 -2.34 4.38 -31.07
N GLU A 24 -2.40 3.29 -31.84
CA GLU A 24 -3.05 2.04 -31.39
C GLU A 24 -2.28 1.36 -30.26
N ALA A 25 -0.95 1.31 -30.36
CA ALA A 25 -0.08 0.75 -29.31
C ALA A 25 -0.18 1.54 -27.99
N SER A 26 -0.34 2.87 -28.05
CA SER A 26 -0.48 3.71 -26.84
C SER A 26 -1.86 3.53 -26.18
N ALA A 27 -2.93 3.43 -26.97
CA ALA A 27 -4.28 3.22 -26.50
C ALA A 27 -4.46 1.82 -25.90
N GLN A 28 -3.84 0.80 -26.49
CA GLN A 28 -3.83 -0.57 -26.00
C GLN A 28 -3.08 -0.70 -24.67
N THR A 29 -1.98 0.04 -24.49
CA THR A 29 -1.24 0.13 -23.22
C THR A 29 -2.07 0.86 -22.14
N ALA A 30 -2.71 1.98 -22.46
CA ALA A 30 -3.54 2.71 -21.51
C ALA A 30 -4.81 1.93 -21.11
N ARG A 31 -5.39 1.14 -22.03
CA ARG A 31 -6.51 0.24 -21.74
C ARG A 31 -6.08 -0.94 -20.87
N ALA A 32 -4.91 -1.53 -21.14
CA ALA A 32 -4.33 -2.57 -20.30
C ALA A 32 -4.03 -2.05 -18.88
N VAL A 33 -3.46 -0.86 -18.74
CA VAL A 33 -3.20 -0.24 -17.43
C VAL A 33 -4.50 0.12 -16.71
N ARG A 34 -5.54 0.61 -17.41
CA ARG A 34 -6.88 0.78 -16.83
C ARG A 34 -7.50 -0.54 -16.38
N ALA A 35 -7.22 -1.64 -17.09
CA ALA A 35 -7.65 -2.97 -16.67
C ALA A 35 -6.89 -3.47 -15.43
N THR A 36 -5.68 -2.97 -15.17
CA THR A 36 -4.93 -3.21 -13.91
C THR A 36 -5.26 -2.18 -12.82
N ALA A 37 -5.97 -1.09 -13.13
CA ALA A 37 -6.36 -0.11 -12.14
C ALA A 37 -7.42 -0.75 -11.23
N GLU A 38 -7.01 -1.06 -10.01
CA GLU A 38 -7.91 -1.61 -9.02
C GLU A 38 -8.77 -0.48 -8.46
N MET A 39 -10.09 -0.64 -8.52
CA MET A 39 -10.95 0.17 -7.68
C MET A 39 -10.70 -0.28 -6.25
N SER A 40 -10.22 0.63 -5.42
CA SER A 40 -9.91 0.36 -4.03
C SER A 40 -10.66 1.30 -3.12
N MET A 41 -11.06 0.78 -1.96
CA MET A 41 -11.63 1.54 -0.86
C MET A 41 -10.82 1.21 0.39
N VAL A 42 -10.49 2.24 1.18
CA VAL A 42 -9.86 2.05 2.49
C VAL A 42 -10.87 2.41 3.57
N LEU A 43 -10.96 1.54 4.57
CA LEU A 43 -11.79 1.73 5.75
C LEU A 43 -10.93 1.67 6.99
N SER A 44 -11.35 2.38 8.03
CA SER A 44 -10.73 2.39 9.35
C SER A 44 -11.77 2.18 10.44
N GLY A 45 -11.29 1.72 11.59
CA GLY A 45 -12.12 1.45 12.74
C GLY A 45 -11.32 0.84 13.88
N HIS A 46 -12.04 0.21 14.81
CA HIS A 46 -11.47 -0.54 15.91
C HIS A 46 -12.18 -1.88 16.08
N ILE A 47 -11.44 -2.86 16.56
CA ILE A 47 -11.97 -4.18 16.94
C ILE A 47 -11.70 -4.44 18.42
N GLU A 48 -12.61 -5.17 19.05
CA GLU A 48 -12.43 -5.75 20.37
C GLU A 48 -12.23 -7.26 20.22
N ILE A 49 -11.19 -7.78 20.86
CA ILE A 49 -10.74 -9.17 20.75
C ILE A 49 -10.83 -9.82 22.13
N THR A 50 -11.41 -11.01 22.20
CA THR A 50 -11.52 -11.79 23.44
C THR A 50 -10.16 -12.35 23.87
N PRO A 51 -9.99 -12.81 25.12
CA PRO A 51 -8.77 -13.52 25.53
C PRO A 51 -8.43 -14.72 24.63
N GLU A 52 -9.42 -15.37 24.05
CA GLU A 52 -9.26 -16.53 23.15
C GLU A 52 -8.87 -16.14 21.72
N GLY A 53 -8.80 -14.83 21.41
CA GLY A 53 -8.43 -14.32 20.10
C GLY A 53 -9.61 -14.18 19.13
N GLU A 54 -10.86 -14.20 19.60
CA GLU A 54 -12.04 -14.00 18.74
C GLU A 54 -12.43 -12.53 18.65
N VAL A 55 -13.00 -12.10 17.51
CA VAL A 55 -13.56 -10.75 17.40
C VAL A 55 -14.91 -10.72 18.13
N SER A 56 -15.00 -9.89 19.17
CA SER A 56 -16.25 -9.67 19.93
C SER A 56 -17.04 -8.47 19.43
N SER A 57 -16.37 -7.45 18.88
CA SER A 57 -17.04 -6.31 18.23
C SER A 57 -16.15 -5.61 17.19
N LEU A 58 -16.81 -4.92 16.26
CA LEU A 58 -16.20 -4.06 15.24
C LEU A 58 -16.94 -2.72 15.22
N VAL A 59 -16.19 -1.62 15.25
CA VAL A 59 -16.71 -0.26 15.07
C VAL A 59 -15.98 0.38 13.89
N LEU A 60 -16.73 0.73 12.84
CA LEU A 60 -16.23 1.44 11.66
C LEU A 60 -16.37 2.96 11.83
N ASP A 61 -15.30 3.72 11.61
CA ASP A 61 -15.22 5.15 11.98
C ASP A 61 -16.31 6.02 11.32
N GLN A 62 -16.65 5.74 10.06
CA GLN A 62 -17.71 6.45 9.34
C GLN A 62 -18.67 5.46 8.67
N LYS A 63 -19.22 4.52 9.44
CA LYS A 63 -20.16 3.50 8.94
C LYS A 63 -21.29 4.09 8.08
N SER A 64 -21.80 5.28 8.44
CA SER A 64 -22.86 5.98 7.69
C SER A 64 -22.47 6.44 6.28
N ALA A 65 -21.17 6.53 5.98
CA ALA A 65 -20.67 6.83 4.64
C ALA A 65 -20.66 5.60 3.72
N LEU A 66 -20.95 4.41 4.25
CA LEU A 66 -20.91 3.15 3.50
C LEU A 66 -22.30 2.73 3.04
N THR A 67 -22.35 2.02 1.90
CA THR A 67 -23.58 1.33 1.52
C THR A 67 -23.82 0.16 2.49
N PRO A 68 -25.09 -0.24 2.73
CA PRO A 68 -25.40 -1.37 3.60
C PRO A 68 -24.69 -2.67 3.18
N SER A 69 -24.56 -2.91 1.86
CA SER A 69 -23.85 -4.08 1.33
C SER A 69 -22.37 -4.11 1.73
N ILE A 70 -21.66 -2.98 1.62
CA ILE A 70 -20.23 -2.92 1.99
C ILE A 70 -20.06 -3.06 3.49
N ALA A 71 -20.91 -2.40 4.29
CA ALA A 71 -20.87 -2.53 5.75
C ALA A 71 -21.08 -4.00 6.17
N SER A 72 -22.12 -4.66 5.65
CA SER A 72 -22.40 -6.07 5.96
C SER A 72 -21.29 -7.02 5.49
N PHE A 73 -20.69 -6.79 4.32
CA PHE A 73 -19.56 -7.57 3.83
C PHE A 73 -18.37 -7.50 4.80
N VAL A 74 -18.02 -6.27 5.21
CA VAL A 74 -16.89 -6.03 6.13
C VAL A 74 -17.16 -6.63 7.50
N GLU A 75 -18.34 -6.40 8.06
CA GLU A 75 -18.75 -6.94 9.37
C GLU A 75 -18.78 -8.47 9.38
N GLY A 76 -19.37 -9.09 8.36
CA GLY A 76 -19.43 -10.54 8.23
C GLY A 76 -18.05 -11.18 8.05
N THR A 77 -17.18 -10.57 7.25
CA THR A 77 -15.81 -11.07 7.04
C THR A 77 -14.99 -10.99 8.32
N ILE A 78 -15.00 -9.84 9.00
CA ILE A 78 -14.15 -9.58 10.17
C ILE A 78 -14.67 -10.31 11.41
N GLY A 79 -15.97 -10.50 11.57
CA GLY A 79 -16.53 -11.28 12.67
C GLY A 79 -16.02 -12.73 12.69
N GLY A 80 -15.59 -13.27 11.54
CA GLY A 80 -14.99 -14.61 11.43
C GLY A 80 -13.49 -14.68 11.75
N TRP A 81 -12.83 -13.55 12.01
CA TRP A 81 -11.38 -13.52 12.24
C TRP A 81 -10.97 -14.13 13.59
N ARG A 82 -9.75 -14.65 13.60
CA ARG A 82 -9.05 -15.16 14.78
C ARG A 82 -7.67 -14.55 14.87
N PHE A 83 -7.28 -14.20 16.08
CA PHE A 83 -6.03 -13.53 16.42
C PHE A 83 -5.20 -14.39 17.36
N GLU A 84 -3.89 -14.18 17.33
CA GLU A 84 -3.00 -14.71 18.37
C GLU A 84 -3.41 -14.08 19.72
N PRO A 85 -3.70 -14.91 20.75
CA PRO A 85 -4.08 -14.39 22.06
C PRO A 85 -3.08 -13.37 22.59
N THR A 86 -3.57 -12.20 22.99
CA THR A 86 -2.72 -11.18 23.58
C THR A 86 -2.42 -11.57 25.03
N LEU A 87 -1.13 -11.70 25.36
CA LEU A 87 -0.71 -12.08 26.71
C LEU A 87 -0.31 -10.86 27.53
N ARG A 88 -0.76 -10.82 28.79
CA ARG A 88 -0.27 -9.92 29.83
C ARG A 88 0.15 -10.79 31.02
N ASP A 89 1.42 -10.70 31.41
CA ASP A 89 2.01 -11.54 32.46
C ASP A 89 1.78 -13.05 32.24
N GLY A 90 1.88 -13.48 30.97
CA GLY A 90 1.66 -14.87 30.56
C GLY A 90 0.20 -15.33 30.53
N LYS A 91 -0.75 -14.45 30.86
CA LYS A 91 -2.20 -14.75 30.80
C LYS A 91 -2.84 -14.08 29.61
N ALA A 92 -3.70 -14.82 28.92
CA ALA A 92 -4.50 -14.27 27.84
C ALA A 92 -5.47 -13.20 28.37
N VAL A 93 -5.53 -12.06 27.71
CA VAL A 93 -6.40 -10.93 28.07
C VAL A 93 -7.10 -10.38 26.83
N ALA A 94 -8.28 -9.79 27.04
CA ALA A 94 -8.98 -9.07 25.98
C ALA A 94 -8.12 -7.88 25.49
N ALA A 95 -8.23 -7.57 24.21
CA ALA A 95 -7.46 -6.52 23.56
C ALA A 95 -8.33 -5.68 22.64
N ARG A 96 -8.07 -4.37 22.63
CA ARG A 96 -8.61 -3.43 21.65
C ARG A 96 -7.51 -3.08 20.66
N ALA A 97 -7.82 -3.09 19.37
CA ALA A 97 -6.87 -2.71 18.33
C ALA A 97 -7.50 -1.74 17.32
N PRO A 98 -6.75 -0.73 16.82
CA PRO A 98 -7.13 -0.05 15.60
C PRO A 98 -7.08 -1.02 14.43
N MET A 99 -7.86 -0.74 13.41
CA MET A 99 -7.94 -1.55 12.22
C MET A 99 -8.03 -0.66 10.99
N ARG A 100 -7.28 -1.01 9.96
CA ARG A 100 -7.41 -0.47 8.61
C ARG A 100 -7.50 -1.62 7.64
N VAL A 101 -8.43 -1.54 6.70
CA VAL A 101 -8.62 -2.56 5.67
C VAL A 101 -8.66 -1.94 4.29
N ARG A 102 -8.08 -2.65 3.32
CA ARG A 102 -8.20 -2.34 1.90
C ARG A 102 -9.20 -3.29 1.26
N LEU A 103 -10.24 -2.73 0.68
CA LEU A 103 -11.13 -3.43 -0.23
C LEU A 103 -10.66 -3.21 -1.66
N ARG A 104 -10.81 -4.24 -2.49
CA ARG A 104 -10.64 -4.21 -3.94
C ARG A 104 -11.98 -4.53 -4.59
N GLY A 105 -12.35 -3.76 -5.60
CA GLY A 105 -13.49 -3.98 -6.47
C GLY A 105 -12.99 -4.41 -7.84
N THR A 106 -13.28 -5.64 -8.23
CA THR A 106 -12.99 -6.17 -9.57
C THR A 106 -14.27 -6.21 -10.37
N GLN A 107 -14.27 -5.60 -11.56
CA GLN A 107 -15.43 -5.63 -12.43
C GLN A 107 -15.67 -7.04 -12.97
N MET A 108 -16.91 -7.52 -12.89
CA MET A 108 -17.37 -8.80 -13.41
C MET A 108 -17.92 -8.65 -14.84
N ALA A 109 -18.02 -9.77 -15.57
CA ALA A 109 -18.49 -9.79 -16.96
C ALA A 109 -19.94 -9.30 -17.14
N ASP A 110 -20.76 -9.43 -16.10
CA ASP A 110 -22.15 -8.95 -16.05
C ASP A 110 -22.27 -7.46 -15.71
N GLY A 111 -21.14 -6.76 -15.52
CA GLY A 111 -21.10 -5.35 -15.12
C GLY A 111 -21.20 -5.12 -13.61
N GLY A 112 -21.35 -6.19 -12.81
CA GLY A 112 -21.24 -6.14 -11.35
C GLY A 112 -19.79 -5.95 -10.87
N TYR A 113 -19.61 -5.86 -9.56
CA TYR A 113 -18.29 -5.81 -8.94
C TYR A 113 -18.16 -6.92 -7.90
N GLN A 114 -17.09 -7.69 -8.00
CA GLN A 114 -16.63 -8.54 -6.92
C GLN A 114 -15.84 -7.70 -5.93
N VAL A 115 -16.21 -7.72 -4.65
CA VAL A 115 -15.46 -7.07 -3.59
C VAL A 115 -14.64 -8.10 -2.83
N SER A 116 -13.36 -7.83 -2.64
CA SER A 116 -12.47 -8.66 -1.80
C SER A 116 -11.66 -7.79 -0.84
N MET A 117 -11.22 -8.38 0.26
CA MET A 117 -10.32 -7.72 1.22
C MET A 117 -8.89 -8.13 0.93
N THR A 118 -8.03 -7.17 0.62
CA THR A 118 -6.68 -7.43 0.07
C THR A 118 -5.56 -7.10 1.02
N SER A 119 -5.81 -6.27 2.03
CA SER A 119 -4.81 -5.86 3.01
C SER A 119 -5.47 -5.43 4.31
N VAL A 120 -4.78 -5.67 5.42
CA VAL A 120 -5.20 -5.28 6.76
C VAL A 120 -3.99 -4.79 7.56
N ASP A 121 -4.18 -3.74 8.34
CA ASP A 121 -3.20 -3.22 9.29
C ASP A 121 -3.84 -2.97 10.65
N PHE A 122 -3.11 -3.30 11.72
CA PHE A 122 -3.51 -3.08 13.12
C PHE A 122 -2.52 -2.17 13.86
N SER A 123 -1.62 -1.51 13.13
CA SER A 123 -0.55 -0.74 13.71
C SER A 123 -1.07 0.58 14.27
N GLU A 124 -0.55 0.93 15.45
CA GLU A 124 -0.74 2.24 16.06
C GLU A 124 0.62 2.90 16.24
N TYR A 125 0.68 4.21 16.01
CA TYR A 125 1.88 4.99 16.27
C TYR A 125 1.66 5.88 17.50
N ASP A 126 2.41 5.61 18.56
CA ASP A 126 2.49 6.46 19.75
C ASP A 126 3.80 7.24 19.74
N PRO A 127 3.78 8.58 19.56
CA PRO A 127 4.98 9.40 19.57
C PRO A 127 5.66 9.49 20.95
N LYS A 128 5.02 9.02 22.02
CA LYS A 128 5.56 9.00 23.39
C LYS A 128 6.06 7.62 23.80
N ALA A 129 5.99 6.62 22.92
CA ALA A 129 6.49 5.30 23.21
C ALA A 129 7.99 5.34 23.54
N THR A 130 8.39 4.54 24.54
CA THR A 130 9.81 4.41 24.95
C THR A 130 10.40 3.07 24.51
N ASP A 131 9.58 2.14 24.03
CA ASP A 131 9.96 0.80 23.60
C ASP A 131 9.95 0.61 22.07
N SER A 132 9.72 1.69 21.33
CA SER A 132 9.75 1.73 19.87
C SER A 132 10.47 2.99 19.36
N VAL A 133 10.87 2.98 18.10
CA VAL A 133 11.45 4.16 17.45
C VAL A 133 10.36 5.21 17.28
N THR A 134 10.61 6.43 17.74
CA THR A 134 9.69 7.57 17.53
C THR A 134 10.36 8.68 16.73
N ARG A 135 9.54 9.55 16.13
CA ARG A 135 10.04 10.71 15.38
C ARG A 135 10.71 11.73 16.32
N LYS A 136 11.87 12.25 15.91
CA LYS A 136 12.51 13.41 16.54
C LYS A 136 12.44 14.63 15.63
N GLN A 137 13.02 14.51 14.43
CA GLN A 137 12.95 15.55 13.40
C GLN A 137 12.71 14.90 12.04
N MET A 138 11.51 15.12 11.49
CA MET A 138 11.07 14.54 10.22
C MET A 138 10.32 15.59 9.40
N ALA A 139 11.06 16.49 8.76
CA ALA A 139 10.46 17.45 7.85
C ALA A 139 9.88 16.71 6.63
N PRO A 140 8.61 16.96 6.24
CA PRO A 140 8.00 16.27 5.12
C PRO A 140 8.75 16.56 3.81
N PRO A 141 8.79 15.60 2.86
CA PRO A 141 9.44 15.83 1.58
C PRO A 141 8.75 16.96 0.80
N ARG A 142 9.55 17.77 0.10
CA ARG A 142 9.00 18.77 -0.81
C ARG A 142 8.37 18.08 -2.00
N TYR A 143 7.22 18.58 -2.44
CA TYR A 143 6.55 18.07 -3.63
C TYR A 143 7.46 18.31 -4.86
N PRO A 144 7.86 17.27 -5.61
CA PRO A 144 8.69 17.44 -6.80
C PRO A 144 7.94 18.21 -7.89
N GLU A 145 8.57 19.24 -8.45
CA GLU A 145 7.93 20.12 -9.43
C GLU A 145 7.42 19.37 -10.66
N ASP A 146 8.21 18.43 -11.19
CA ASP A 146 7.79 17.57 -12.30
C ASP A 146 6.55 16.73 -11.96
N ALA A 147 6.51 16.14 -10.76
CA ALA A 147 5.34 15.37 -10.32
C ALA A 147 4.12 16.28 -10.19
N TYR A 148 4.30 17.48 -9.63
CA TYR A 148 3.23 18.47 -9.45
C TYR A 148 2.63 18.90 -10.80
N ARG A 149 3.48 19.31 -11.75
CA ARG A 149 3.07 19.74 -13.09
C ARG A 149 2.37 18.64 -13.89
N ASN A 150 2.71 17.37 -13.63
CA ASN A 150 2.10 16.22 -14.31
C ASN A 150 0.92 15.62 -13.53
N GLY A 151 0.46 16.25 -12.44
CA GLY A 151 -0.69 15.79 -11.67
C GLY A 151 -0.46 14.46 -10.93
N ALA A 152 0.81 14.08 -10.71
CA ALA A 152 1.17 12.76 -10.21
C ALA A 152 0.94 12.66 -8.71
N GLN A 153 0.01 11.80 -8.29
CA GLN A 153 -0.32 11.58 -6.88
C GLN A 153 -0.03 10.14 -6.48
N GLY A 154 0.42 9.95 -5.25
CA GLY A 154 0.78 8.63 -4.77
C GLY A 154 1.30 8.60 -3.34
N GLU A 155 1.52 7.39 -2.87
CA GLU A 155 2.03 7.09 -1.55
C GLU A 155 3.36 6.36 -1.68
N VAL A 156 4.40 6.88 -1.05
CA VAL A 156 5.72 6.25 -0.99
C VAL A 156 5.85 5.59 0.38
N LEU A 157 5.96 4.27 0.38
CA LEU A 157 6.31 3.52 1.58
C LEU A 157 7.84 3.44 1.67
N LEU A 158 8.41 4.21 2.59
CA LEU A 158 9.84 4.14 2.89
C LEU A 158 10.13 3.02 3.89
N MET A 159 11.26 2.34 3.70
CA MET A 159 11.87 1.51 4.73
C MET A 159 13.20 2.14 5.12
N VAL A 160 13.34 2.46 6.39
CA VAL A 160 14.47 3.22 6.94
C VAL A 160 15.17 2.38 7.99
N LYS A 161 16.49 2.22 7.85
CA LYS A 161 17.36 1.67 8.88
C LYS A 161 17.83 2.81 9.78
N VAL A 162 17.40 2.79 11.03
CA VAL A 162 17.75 3.78 12.06
C VAL A 162 18.91 3.24 12.88
N ALA A 163 20.00 3.99 12.97
CA ALA A 163 21.17 3.67 13.78
C ALA A 163 20.91 3.92 15.27
N ARG A 164 21.77 3.37 16.12
CA ARG A 164 21.75 3.52 17.59
C ARG A 164 21.66 4.97 18.07
N ASP A 165 22.25 5.91 17.33
CA ASP A 165 22.26 7.34 17.66
C ASP A 165 21.00 8.09 17.18
N GLY A 166 20.06 7.39 16.53
CA GLY A 166 18.83 7.95 15.97
C GLY A 166 18.98 8.54 14.57
N THR A 167 20.15 8.44 13.93
CA THR A 167 20.36 8.85 12.54
C THR A 167 19.89 7.78 11.55
N VAL A 168 19.72 8.16 10.29
CA VAL A 168 19.42 7.22 9.21
C VAL A 168 20.70 6.57 8.70
N ALA A 169 20.86 5.27 8.92
CA ALA A 169 21.96 4.48 8.38
C ALA A 169 21.74 4.11 6.91
N ASP A 170 20.50 3.76 6.54
CA ASP A 170 20.14 3.41 5.16
C ASP A 170 18.64 3.63 4.92
N VAL A 171 18.24 3.81 3.66
CA VAL A 171 16.84 4.02 3.27
C VAL A 171 16.57 3.57 1.85
N ILE A 172 15.43 2.90 1.67
CA ILE A 172 14.86 2.58 0.36
C ILE A 172 13.40 3.01 0.29
N ALA A 173 12.89 3.18 -0.93
CA ALA A 173 11.46 3.15 -1.19
C ALA A 173 11.06 1.67 -1.39
N GLU A 174 10.42 1.08 -0.38
CA GLU A 174 9.93 -0.31 -0.44
C GLU A 174 8.87 -0.44 -1.54
N GLN A 175 7.97 0.52 -1.64
CA GLN A 175 6.94 0.57 -2.66
C GLN A 175 6.52 2.01 -2.91
N VAL A 176 6.14 2.33 -4.13
CA VAL A 176 5.42 3.57 -4.44
C VAL A 176 4.10 3.17 -5.05
N ASN A 177 2.97 3.61 -4.51
CA ASN A 177 1.63 3.34 -5.01
C ASN A 177 1.06 4.59 -5.66
N MET A 178 0.45 4.47 -6.85
CA MET A 178 -0.11 5.63 -7.56
C MET A 178 -1.61 5.73 -7.31
N ALA A 179 -2.09 6.96 -7.16
CA ALA A 179 -3.51 7.31 -7.00
C ALA A 179 -4.15 7.85 -8.29
N VAL A 180 -3.39 7.86 -9.40
CA VAL A 180 -3.82 8.32 -10.72
C VAL A 180 -3.42 7.29 -11.78
N VAL A 181 -4.30 7.06 -12.75
CA VAL A 181 -4.07 6.12 -13.85
C VAL A 181 -3.38 6.85 -15.00
N GLY A 182 -2.30 6.28 -15.53
CA GLY A 182 -1.60 6.81 -16.70
C GLY A 182 -0.83 5.73 -17.45
N PRO A 183 -0.17 6.05 -18.57
CA PRO A 183 0.67 5.10 -19.29
C PRO A 183 1.80 4.56 -18.40
N GLU A 184 2.13 3.28 -18.53
CA GLU A 184 3.10 2.59 -17.66
C GLU A 184 4.45 3.31 -17.56
N ARG A 185 5.01 3.77 -18.69
CA ARG A 185 6.28 4.52 -18.71
C ARG A 185 6.20 5.83 -17.93
N ALA A 186 5.07 6.54 -18.04
CA ALA A 186 4.86 7.78 -17.29
C ALA A 186 4.72 7.49 -15.79
N MET A 187 3.97 6.45 -15.41
CA MET A 187 3.86 6.02 -14.02
C MET A 187 5.21 5.60 -13.45
N ALA A 188 6.00 4.80 -14.16
CA ALA A 188 7.33 4.40 -13.73
C ALA A 188 8.24 5.61 -13.47
N LYS A 189 8.22 6.61 -14.37
CA LYS A 189 8.93 7.88 -14.17
C LYS A 189 8.43 8.62 -12.93
N MET A 190 7.11 8.70 -12.73
CA MET A 190 6.55 9.39 -11.56
C MET A 190 6.89 8.67 -10.25
N ARG A 191 6.83 7.34 -10.21
CA ARG A 191 7.25 6.53 -9.05
C ARG A 191 8.69 6.82 -8.67
N ASP A 192 9.59 6.87 -9.66
CA ASP A 192 11.01 7.20 -9.45
C ASP A 192 11.21 8.62 -8.88
N ILE A 193 10.50 9.61 -9.41
CA ILE A 193 10.57 11.00 -8.92
C ILE A 193 10.11 11.11 -7.46
N LEU A 194 8.95 10.51 -7.13
CA LEU A 194 8.41 10.53 -5.78
C LEU A 194 9.33 9.76 -4.80
N ALA A 195 9.84 8.59 -5.22
CA ALA A 195 10.79 7.81 -4.42
C ALA A 195 12.05 8.61 -4.11
N LYS A 196 12.68 9.23 -5.11
CA LYS A 196 13.91 10.02 -4.94
C LYS A 196 13.71 11.19 -3.98
N ALA A 197 12.59 11.90 -4.10
CA ALA A 197 12.26 13.00 -3.22
C ALA A 197 12.11 12.54 -1.77
N SER A 198 11.36 11.47 -1.54
CA SER A 198 11.16 10.88 -0.22
C SER A 198 12.47 10.38 0.39
N ILE A 199 13.29 9.65 -0.37
CA ILE A 199 14.60 9.15 0.06
C ILE A 199 15.53 10.30 0.42
N SER A 200 15.59 11.34 -0.43
CA SER A 200 16.46 12.50 -0.19
C SER A 200 16.12 13.21 1.11
N SER A 201 14.83 13.40 1.41
CA SER A 201 14.40 13.99 2.68
C SER A 201 14.67 13.06 3.86
N ALA A 202 14.38 11.76 3.70
CA ALA A 202 14.55 10.76 4.76
C ALA A 202 15.98 10.67 5.29
N ARG A 203 16.99 10.84 4.43
CA ARG A 203 18.41 10.88 4.85
C ARG A 203 18.74 11.96 5.87
N SER A 204 17.94 13.01 5.96
CA SER A 204 18.14 14.11 6.92
C SER A 204 17.32 13.97 8.21
N TRP A 205 16.46 12.94 8.28
CA TRP A 205 15.62 12.73 9.45
C TRP A 205 16.40 12.18 10.63
N THR A 206 15.89 12.46 11.82
CA THR A 206 16.37 11.88 13.07
C THR A 206 15.21 11.34 13.89
N PHE A 207 15.54 10.35 14.71
CA PHE A 207 14.59 9.57 15.50
C PHE A 207 15.03 9.51 16.96
N ASN A 208 14.11 9.13 17.84
CA ASN A 208 14.43 8.68 19.18
C ASN A 208 14.44 7.14 19.17
N PRO A 209 15.60 6.51 19.39
CA PRO A 209 15.71 5.08 19.64
C PRO A 209 14.88 4.61 20.85
N PRO A 210 14.43 3.35 20.88
CA PRO A 210 13.87 2.73 22.07
C PRO A 210 14.85 2.80 23.26
N THR A 211 14.35 3.16 24.43
CA THR A 211 15.08 3.15 25.70
C THR A 211 14.58 2.06 26.66
N THR A 212 13.45 1.42 26.36
CA THR A 212 12.87 0.32 27.16
C THR A 212 12.50 -0.86 26.26
N GLY A 213 12.15 -2.00 26.86
CA GLY A 213 11.77 -3.22 26.13
C GLY A 213 12.94 -3.91 25.43
N GLU A 214 12.65 -5.04 24.77
CA GLU A 214 13.67 -5.88 24.11
C GLU A 214 14.46 -5.14 23.04
N SER A 215 13.78 -4.24 22.31
CA SER A 215 14.38 -3.47 21.22
C SER A 215 15.39 -2.42 21.69
N SER A 216 15.44 -2.06 22.99
CA SER A 216 16.37 -1.05 23.54
C SER A 216 17.84 -1.43 23.44
N THR A 217 18.14 -2.72 23.26
CA THR A 217 19.51 -3.24 23.21
C THR A 217 20.06 -3.37 21.79
N HIS A 218 19.23 -3.19 20.75
CA HIS A 218 19.66 -3.36 19.36
C HIS A 218 20.59 -2.22 18.89
N ASP A 219 21.49 -2.54 17.95
CA ASP A 219 22.39 -1.55 17.33
C ASP A 219 21.71 -0.74 16.21
N SER A 220 20.62 -1.27 15.67
CA SER A 220 19.79 -0.57 14.67
C SER A 220 18.38 -1.14 14.63
N TRP A 221 17.46 -0.36 14.06
CA TRP A 221 16.06 -0.73 13.86
C TRP A 221 15.66 -0.49 12.42
N THR A 222 14.70 -1.27 11.93
CA THR A 222 14.06 -0.97 10.66
C THR A 222 12.65 -0.45 10.93
N VAL A 223 12.32 0.67 10.31
CA VAL A 223 10.98 1.28 10.39
C VAL A 223 10.39 1.49 9.00
N ARG A 224 9.06 1.44 8.92
CA ARG A 224 8.27 1.85 7.77
C ARG A 224 7.67 3.22 8.01
N ILE A 225 7.76 4.07 7.00
CA ILE A 225 7.27 5.45 7.05
C ILE A 225 6.52 5.74 5.75
N PRO A 226 5.19 5.87 5.79
CA PRO A 226 4.41 6.28 4.64
C PRO A 226 4.56 7.79 4.40
N VAL A 227 4.73 8.17 3.14
CA VAL A 227 4.78 9.56 2.67
C VAL A 227 3.72 9.74 1.60
N SER A 228 2.81 10.70 1.79
CA SER A 228 1.72 10.97 0.84
C SER A 228 2.03 12.20 -0.02
N PHE A 229 1.84 12.07 -1.34
CA PHE A 229 1.83 13.18 -2.28
C PHE A 229 0.43 13.31 -2.88
N ALA A 230 -0.30 14.36 -2.48
CA ALA A 230 -1.66 14.63 -2.94
C ALA A 230 -1.83 16.09 -3.39
N LEU A 231 -2.77 16.35 -4.30
CA LEU A 231 -3.03 17.68 -4.88
C LEU A 231 -4.42 18.19 -4.47
N GLY A 232 -4.53 19.46 -4.04
CA GLY A 232 -5.81 20.11 -3.67
C GLY A 232 -6.18 20.03 -2.17
N ASN A 233 -7.46 20.25 -1.83
CA ASN A 233 -8.03 20.10 -0.47
C ASN A 233 -7.88 18.68 0.13
N ASP A 234 -7.33 17.74 -0.64
CA ASP A 234 -6.85 16.40 -0.25
C ASP A 234 -5.82 16.42 0.92
N ARG A 235 -5.50 17.57 1.56
CA ARG A 235 -4.75 17.59 2.83
C ARG A 235 -5.55 17.01 4.00
N ASN A 236 -6.88 16.96 3.91
CA ASN A 236 -7.76 16.18 4.79
C ASN A 236 -8.01 14.76 4.24
N ALA A 237 -7.13 14.26 3.36
CA ALA A 237 -7.23 12.99 2.63
C ALA A 237 -7.73 11.82 3.47
N GLY A 238 -7.29 11.67 4.73
CA GLY A 238 -7.73 10.54 5.56
C GLY A 238 -9.26 10.50 5.76
N GLN A 239 -9.88 11.64 6.11
CA GLN A 239 -11.33 11.71 6.31
C GLN A 239 -12.10 11.83 5.00
N GLU A 240 -11.58 12.55 4.01
CA GLU A 240 -12.23 12.70 2.69
C GLU A 240 -12.17 11.42 1.83
N ARG A 241 -11.23 10.51 2.10
CA ARG A 241 -11.06 9.23 1.37
C ARG A 241 -11.84 8.06 1.97
N TYR A 242 -12.29 8.15 3.23
CA TYR A 242 -12.98 7.06 3.88
C TYR A 242 -14.22 6.64 3.07
N GLY A 243 -14.36 5.33 2.83
CA GLY A 243 -15.56 4.79 2.19
C GLY A 243 -15.74 5.15 0.70
N ARG A 244 -14.73 5.77 0.07
CA ARG A 244 -14.78 6.14 -1.35
C ARG A 244 -13.94 5.20 -2.20
N TRP A 245 -14.53 4.72 -3.30
CA TRP A 245 -13.81 3.99 -4.33
C TRP A 245 -12.89 4.93 -5.12
N ARG A 246 -11.61 4.58 -5.24
CA ARG A 246 -10.62 5.31 -6.03
C ARG A 246 -9.72 4.33 -6.77
N ALA A 247 -9.10 4.79 -7.85
CA ALA A 247 -8.05 4.04 -8.50
C ALA A 247 -6.86 3.86 -7.54
N PHE A 248 -6.35 2.63 -7.46
CA PHE A 248 -5.14 2.28 -6.75
C PHE A 248 -4.28 1.41 -7.67
N ILE A 249 -3.08 1.88 -7.98
CA ILE A 249 -2.14 1.14 -8.81
C ILE A 249 -0.91 0.82 -7.96
N PRO A 250 -0.83 -0.38 -7.36
CA PRO A 250 0.31 -0.77 -6.54
C PRO A 250 1.59 -0.74 -7.37
N GLY A 251 2.69 -0.27 -6.77
CA GLY A 251 4.00 -0.34 -7.41
C GLY A 251 4.66 -1.70 -7.22
N PRO A 252 5.71 -2.01 -8.00
CA PRO A 252 6.57 -3.13 -7.66
C PRO A 252 7.19 -2.92 -6.27
N ARG A 253 7.25 -3.98 -5.47
CA ARG A 253 7.89 -3.96 -4.16
C ARG A 253 9.37 -4.29 -4.26
N GLN A 254 10.20 -3.48 -3.64
CA GLN A 254 11.64 -3.65 -3.54
C GLN A 254 12.00 -4.24 -2.17
N ALA A 255 12.97 -5.16 -2.14
CA ALA A 255 13.49 -5.68 -0.89
C ALA A 255 14.58 -4.75 -0.35
N ALA A 256 14.59 -4.53 0.97
CA ALA A 256 15.69 -3.85 1.64
C ALA A 256 16.95 -4.75 1.62
N PRO A 257 18.11 -4.28 1.12
CA PRO A 257 19.33 -5.09 1.04
C PRO A 257 19.81 -5.61 2.40
N TRP A 258 19.47 -4.92 3.49
CA TRP A 258 19.83 -5.28 4.86
C TRP A 258 18.84 -6.23 5.54
N ARG A 259 17.88 -6.82 4.81
CA ARG A 259 16.88 -7.75 5.35
C ARG A 259 16.59 -8.95 4.46
N GLU A 260 16.32 -10.07 5.10
CA GLU A 260 15.69 -11.22 4.46
C GLU A 260 14.19 -10.96 4.24
N ARG A 261 13.66 -11.45 3.11
CA ARG A 261 12.24 -11.30 2.75
C ARG A 261 11.37 -12.22 3.61
N ARG A 262 10.52 -11.65 4.47
CA ARG A 262 9.43 -12.37 5.16
C ARG A 262 8.08 -11.96 4.56
N SER A 263 7.26 -12.92 4.12
CA SER A 263 6.01 -12.71 3.37
C SER A 263 4.87 -12.12 4.22
N ILE A 264 4.74 -12.54 5.48
CA ILE A 264 3.67 -12.08 6.40
C ILE A 264 3.84 -10.59 6.77
N GLU A 265 5.07 -10.07 6.73
CA GLU A 265 5.38 -8.67 7.07
C GLU A 265 4.95 -7.67 5.98
N GLN A 266 4.39 -8.15 4.86
CA GLN A 266 4.16 -7.35 3.65
C GLN A 266 2.68 -7.00 3.40
N ALA A 267 1.73 -7.79 3.92
CA ALA A 267 0.31 -7.47 3.81
C ALA A 267 -0.03 -6.29 4.74
N GLY A 268 -0.69 -5.24 4.22
CA GLY A 268 -1.14 -4.09 5.01
C GLY A 268 -0.16 -2.94 5.18
N SER A 269 1.08 -3.06 4.74
CA SER A 269 2.07 -1.98 4.92
C SER A 269 1.74 -0.69 4.16
N ASP A 270 0.89 -0.79 3.14
CA ASP A 270 0.33 0.30 2.34
C ASP A 270 -0.96 0.91 2.95
N LEU A 271 -1.28 0.54 4.19
CA LEU A 271 -2.38 1.09 4.98
C LEU A 271 -1.88 1.87 6.22
N LEU A 272 -0.55 1.98 6.37
CA LEU A 272 0.05 2.71 7.47
C LEU A 272 -0.33 4.20 7.40
N PRO A 273 -0.81 4.80 8.51
CA PRO A 273 -1.11 6.23 8.53
C PRO A 273 0.09 7.13 8.28
N GLU A 274 -0.15 8.22 7.55
CA GLU A 274 0.83 9.28 7.38
C GLU A 274 1.27 9.89 8.73
N GLY A 275 2.55 10.27 8.80
CA GLY A 275 3.13 10.95 9.96
C GLY A 275 3.53 10.02 11.11
N GLY A 276 3.30 8.71 10.97
CA GLY A 276 3.76 7.67 11.88
C GLY A 276 5.10 7.06 11.51
N VAL A 277 5.72 6.39 12.50
CA VAL A 277 6.94 5.60 12.36
C VAL A 277 6.64 4.19 12.87
N TYR A 278 6.64 3.21 11.97
CA TYR A 278 6.14 1.87 12.27
C TYR A 278 7.28 0.86 12.31
N MET A 279 7.47 0.23 13.47
CA MET A 279 8.52 -0.78 13.63
C MET A 279 8.28 -1.94 12.66
N VAL A 280 9.28 -2.22 11.82
CA VAL A 280 9.22 -3.42 10.98
C VAL A 280 9.51 -4.63 11.82
N ASP A 281 10.36 -4.59 12.85
CA ASP A 281 10.59 -5.70 13.78
C ASP A 281 10.13 -5.36 15.20
N GLY A 282 9.62 -6.34 15.93
CA GLY A 282 9.31 -6.21 17.34
C GLY A 282 7.90 -6.69 17.72
N ALA A 283 7.70 -6.94 19.01
CA ALA A 283 6.45 -7.47 19.58
C ALA A 283 5.22 -6.55 19.41
N LYS A 284 5.42 -5.27 19.05
CA LYS A 284 4.37 -4.24 19.02
C LYS A 284 3.77 -3.94 17.64
N ARG A 285 3.73 -4.88 16.70
CA ARG A 285 3.00 -4.71 15.42
C ARG A 285 1.46 -4.70 15.58
N GLY A 286 0.95 -4.39 16.77
CA GLY A 286 -0.43 -4.61 17.15
C GLY A 286 -0.74 -6.10 17.32
N VAL A 287 -2.03 -6.43 17.17
CA VAL A 287 -2.53 -7.79 17.26
C VAL A 287 -2.18 -8.58 15.99
N ARG A 288 -1.90 -9.87 16.13
CA ARG A 288 -1.53 -10.73 15.00
C ARG A 288 -2.75 -11.52 14.52
N LEU A 289 -3.17 -11.26 13.29
CA LEU A 289 -4.22 -12.03 12.64
C LEU A 289 -3.72 -13.44 12.25
N LEU A 290 -4.47 -14.47 12.64
CA LEU A 290 -4.23 -15.87 12.27
C LEU A 290 -5.05 -16.29 11.06
N THR A 291 -6.25 -15.72 10.90
CA THR A 291 -7.09 -15.98 9.73
C THR A 291 -6.43 -15.42 8.47
N PRO A 292 -6.18 -16.23 7.42
CA PRO A 292 -5.68 -15.72 6.16
C PRO A 292 -6.68 -14.74 5.54
N LEU A 293 -6.19 -13.66 4.94
CA LEU A 293 -7.02 -12.88 4.02
C LEU A 293 -7.26 -13.76 2.78
N GLU A 294 -8.51 -13.91 2.34
CA GLU A 294 -8.79 -14.66 1.12
C GLU A 294 -7.99 -14.06 -0.04
N GLN A 295 -7.12 -14.87 -0.64
CA GLN A 295 -6.43 -14.50 -1.87
C GLN A 295 -7.43 -14.63 -3.00
N GLY A 296 -8.11 -13.53 -3.31
CA GLY A 296 -8.90 -13.40 -4.55
C GLY A 296 -8.01 -13.43 -5.79
#